data_AF-A0A960M747-F1
#
_entry.id   AF-A0A960M747-F1
#
_cell.length_a   1.000
_cell.length_b   1.000
_cell.length_c   1.000
_cell.angle_alpha   90.00
_cell.angle_beta   90.00
_cell.angle_gamma   90.00
#
_symmetry.space_group_name_H-M   'P 1'
#
loop_
_entity.id
_entity.type
_entity.pdbx_description
1 polymer ?
#
loop_
_entity_poly.entity_id
_entity_poly.type
_entity_poly.pdbx_seq_one_letter_code
_entity_poly.pdbx_strand_id
1 'polypeptide(L)'
;PENAAWKSGGNHSIHEIVNHLIFWNQRYLNRFINVPVEEIKDNEYTFTNDATGSHVDSWKATVEKVYDVFSEWCTQLDEALDTKLEGIPIKGYPDTWFTVIANINIHNAYHIGQIVTLRKEQGSWSPDRGVK
;
A
#
# COMPACT_ATOMS: atom_id res chain seq x y z
N PRO A 1 5.84 -11.24 15.68
CA PRO A 1 6.91 -11.26 14.64
C PRO A 1 6.80 -12.49 13.74
N GLU A 2 6.77 -13.72 14.30
CA GLU A 2 6.72 -14.97 13.52
C GLU A 2 5.48 -15.12 12.61
N ASN A 3 4.33 -14.52 12.96
CA ASN A 3 3.10 -14.67 12.19
C ASN A 3 3.02 -13.83 10.91
N ALA A 4 3.81 -12.75 10.77
CA ALA A 4 3.74 -11.88 9.60
C ALA A 4 4.45 -12.48 8.37
N ALA A 5 5.46 -13.33 8.59
CA ALA A 5 6.23 -14.02 7.55
C ALA A 5 5.61 -15.36 7.11
N TRP A 6 4.57 -15.82 7.82
CA TRP A 6 3.87 -17.06 7.47
C TRP A 6 3.13 -16.95 6.13
N LYS A 7 3.14 -18.04 5.36
CA LYS A 7 2.50 -18.16 4.05
C LYS A 7 1.53 -19.33 4.00
N SER A 8 0.47 -19.18 3.22
CA SER A 8 -0.52 -20.23 2.92
C SER A 8 -0.50 -20.54 1.43
N GLY A 9 -0.18 -21.78 1.06
CA GLY A 9 -0.43 -22.30 -0.30
C GLY A 9 0.16 -21.49 -1.46
N GLY A 10 1.35 -20.91 -1.32
CA GLY A 10 2.02 -20.13 -2.37
C GLY A 10 1.63 -18.65 -2.45
N ASN A 11 0.75 -18.17 -1.57
CA ASN A 11 0.43 -16.75 -1.47
C ASN A 11 1.54 -15.95 -0.76
N HIS A 12 1.58 -14.64 -1.02
CA HIS A 12 2.41 -13.71 -0.26
C HIS A 12 2.01 -13.71 1.22
N SER A 13 3.01 -13.58 2.08
CA SER A 13 2.86 -13.39 3.52
C SER A 13 2.23 -12.03 3.84
N ILE A 14 1.76 -11.85 5.07
CA ILE A 14 1.24 -10.53 5.53
C ILE A 14 2.32 -9.45 5.38
N HIS A 15 3.58 -9.76 5.70
CA HIS A 15 4.69 -8.82 5.55
C HIS A 15 4.88 -8.40 4.09
N GLU A 16 4.95 -9.37 3.18
CA GLU A 16 5.08 -9.10 1.74
C GLU A 16 3.92 -8.27 1.18
N ILE A 17 2.68 -8.57 1.60
CA ILE A 17 1.51 -7.77 1.20
C ILE A 17 1.61 -6.34 1.73
N VAL A 18 2.07 -6.13 2.97
CA VAL A 18 2.26 -4.77 3.50
C VAL A 18 3.39 -4.03 2.77
N ASN A 19 4.47 -4.71 2.39
CA ASN A 19 5.52 -4.11 1.56
C ASN A 19 4.96 -3.65 0.21
N HIS A 20 4.13 -4.48 -0.42
CA HIS A 20 3.45 -4.13 -1.67
C HIS A 20 2.55 -2.91 -1.54
N LEU A 21 1.79 -2.83 -0.44
CA LEU A 21 0.97 -1.66 -0.12
C LEU A 21 1.82 -0.40 0.09
N ILE A 22 2.91 -0.48 0.85
CA ILE A 22 3.84 0.65 1.05
C ILE A 22 4.39 1.13 -0.28
N PHE A 23 4.87 0.21 -1.12
CA PHE A 23 5.48 0.53 -2.41
C PHE A 23 4.54 1.34 -3.29
N TRP A 24 3.33 0.83 -3.52
CA TRP A 24 2.38 1.48 -4.42
C TRP A 24 1.83 2.79 -3.85
N ASN A 25 1.49 2.83 -2.56
CA ASN A 25 0.98 4.06 -1.95
C ASN A 25 2.06 5.15 -1.91
N GLN A 26 3.31 4.83 -1.54
CA GLN A 26 4.41 5.81 -1.54
C GLN A 26 4.71 6.29 -2.96
N ARG A 27 4.68 5.40 -3.96
CA ARG A 27 4.92 5.75 -5.35
C ARG A 27 3.89 6.75 -5.88
N TYR A 28 2.59 6.52 -5.64
CA TYR A 28 1.56 7.45 -6.07
C TYR A 28 1.54 8.73 -5.23
N LEU A 29 1.88 8.65 -3.94
CA LEU A 29 2.05 9.82 -3.09
C LEU A 29 3.16 10.71 -3.64
N ASN A 30 4.32 10.13 -3.96
CA ASN A 30 5.43 10.87 -4.57
C ASN A 30 5.00 11.58 -5.85
N ARG A 31 4.27 10.88 -6.75
CA ARG A 31 3.69 11.52 -7.93
C ARG A 31 2.74 12.68 -7.56
N PHE A 32 1.93 12.53 -6.52
CA PHE A 32 0.98 13.55 -6.05
C PHE A 32 1.68 14.82 -5.58
N ILE A 33 2.85 14.68 -4.96
CA ILE A 33 3.68 15.80 -4.49
C ILE A 33 4.80 16.17 -5.47
N ASN A 34 4.71 15.72 -6.73
CA ASN A 34 5.66 16.00 -7.82
C ASN A 34 7.10 15.51 -7.54
N VAL A 35 7.27 14.51 -6.69
CA VAL A 35 8.53 13.79 -6.50
C VAL A 35 8.68 12.75 -7.62
N PRO A 36 9.80 12.75 -8.37
CA PRO A 36 10.05 11.76 -9.41
C PRO A 36 10.00 10.32 -8.88
N VAL A 37 9.53 9.39 -9.71
CA VAL A 37 9.51 7.97 -9.39
C VAL A 37 10.18 7.16 -10.50
N GLU A 38 10.99 6.18 -10.11
CA GLU A 38 11.72 5.33 -11.06
C GLU A 38 10.80 4.37 -11.80
N GLU A 39 11.20 3.85 -12.96
CA GLU A 39 10.43 2.82 -13.64
C GLU A 39 10.43 1.50 -12.86
N ILE A 40 9.30 0.80 -12.91
CA ILE A 40 9.18 -0.54 -12.34
C ILE A 40 9.36 -1.57 -13.45
N LYS A 41 10.21 -2.56 -13.20
CA LYS A 41 10.45 -3.65 -14.15
C LYS A 41 9.54 -4.84 -13.93
N ASP A 42 9.17 -5.10 -12.68
CA ASP A 42 8.40 -6.27 -12.27
C ASP A 42 7.54 -5.94 -11.05
N ASN A 43 6.31 -6.44 -11.04
CA ASN A 43 5.41 -6.32 -9.91
C ASN A 43 5.84 -7.23 -8.75
N GLU A 44 6.43 -8.40 -9.01
CA GLU A 44 6.87 -9.32 -7.94
C GLU A 44 7.90 -8.67 -7.02
N TYR A 45 8.77 -7.82 -7.57
CA TYR A 45 9.75 -7.05 -6.80
C TYR A 45 9.11 -6.23 -5.67
N THR A 46 7.90 -5.72 -5.89
CA THR A 46 7.23 -4.80 -4.94
C THR A 46 6.79 -5.46 -3.63
N PHE A 47 6.77 -6.79 -3.56
CA PHE A 47 6.48 -7.54 -2.34
C PHE A 47 7.72 -7.68 -1.43
N THR A 48 8.91 -7.31 -1.91
CA THR A 48 10.18 -7.48 -1.19
C THR A 48 10.46 -6.33 -0.22
N ASN A 49 11.30 -6.58 0.79
CA ASN A 49 11.78 -5.53 1.70
C ASN A 49 12.58 -4.45 0.95
N ASP A 50 13.36 -4.86 -0.05
CA ASP A 50 14.20 -3.96 -0.87
C ASP A 50 13.37 -2.89 -1.58
N ALA A 51 12.17 -3.24 -2.06
CA ALA A 51 11.29 -2.30 -2.76
C ALA A 51 10.84 -1.12 -1.88
N THR A 52 10.85 -1.28 -0.56
CA THR A 52 10.42 -0.23 0.38
C THR A 52 11.58 0.54 1.00
N GLY A 53 12.82 0.22 0.63
CA GLY A 53 14.03 0.75 1.28
C GLY A 53 14.17 0.32 2.75
N SER A 54 13.29 -0.58 3.22
CA SER A 54 13.37 -1.15 4.56
C SER A 54 14.44 -2.23 4.57
N HIS A 55 15.71 -1.85 4.72
CA HIS A 55 16.75 -2.77 5.21
C HIS A 55 16.55 -3.17 6.69
N VAL A 56 15.37 -2.87 7.24
CA VAL A 56 14.99 -3.17 8.60
C VAL A 56 14.10 -4.41 8.55
N ASP A 57 14.69 -5.57 8.81
CA ASP A 57 14.03 -6.89 8.93
C ASP A 57 13.00 -6.97 10.09
N SER A 58 12.56 -5.83 10.62
CA SER A 58 11.59 -5.75 11.70
C SER A 58 10.23 -5.42 11.13
N TRP A 59 9.29 -6.36 11.26
CA TRP A 59 7.85 -6.13 11.09
C TRP A 59 7.37 -4.81 11.72
N LYS A 60 7.95 -4.37 12.86
CA LYS A 60 7.62 -3.09 13.50
C LYS A 60 7.90 -1.90 12.58
N ALA A 61 9.04 -1.88 11.89
CA ALA A 61 9.41 -0.81 10.98
C ALA A 61 8.52 -0.80 9.73
N THR A 62 8.16 -1.96 9.20
CA THR A 62 7.17 -2.06 8.12
C THR A 62 5.81 -1.51 8.54
N VAL A 63 5.37 -1.80 9.77
CA VAL A 63 4.13 -1.24 10.32
C VAL A 63 4.22 0.29 10.45
N GLU A 64 5.30 0.81 11.03
CA GLU A 64 5.53 2.26 11.14
C GLU A 64 5.52 2.93 9.76
N LYS A 65 6.24 2.36 8.79
CA LYS A 65 6.33 2.89 7.44
C LYS A 65 4.99 2.93 6.72
N VAL A 66 4.16 1.88 6.86
CA VAL A 66 2.81 1.92 6.26
C VAL A 66 1.95 2.99 6.95
N TYR A 67 2.01 3.13 8.27
CA TYR A 67 1.30 4.21 8.96
C TYR A 67 1.74 5.60 8.47
N ASP A 68 3.04 5.83 8.30
CA ASP A 68 3.56 7.11 7.82
C ASP A 68 3.05 7.44 6.41
N VAL A 69 3.10 6.47 5.49
CA VAL A 69 2.63 6.66 4.09
C VAL A 69 1.15 7.01 4.04
N PHE A 70 0.31 6.29 4.80
CA PHE A 70 -1.13 6.55 4.81
C PHE A 70 -1.46 7.87 5.51
N SER A 71 -0.73 8.23 6.57
CA SER A 71 -0.91 9.50 7.26
C SER A 71 -0.54 10.68 6.35
N GLU A 72 0.54 10.56 5.60
CA GLU A 72 0.95 11.59 4.63
C GLU A 72 -0.06 11.72 3.50
N TRP A 73 -0.66 10.62 3.02
CA TRP A 73 -1.79 10.70 2.09
C TRP A 73 -2.95 11.51 2.65
N CYS A 74 -3.35 11.28 3.91
CA CYS A 74 -4.41 12.07 4.55
C CYS A 74 -4.06 13.56 4.58
N THR A 75 -2.86 13.91 5.06
CA THR A 75 -2.39 15.30 5.08
C THR A 75 -2.43 15.94 3.69
N GLN A 76 -1.87 15.27 2.69
CA GLN A 76 -1.79 15.81 1.33
C GLN A 76 -3.16 15.96 0.67
N LEU A 77 -4.14 15.12 1.01
CA LEU A 77 -5.50 15.23 0.49
C LEU A 77 -6.29 16.33 1.21
N ASP A 78 -6.11 16.50 2.52
CA ASP A 78 -6.76 17.57 3.30
C ASP A 78 -6.29 18.96 2.83
N GLU A 79 -5.05 19.07 2.36
CA GLU A 79 -4.48 20.32 1.83
C GLU A 79 -4.71 20.53 0.33
N ALA A 80 -5.20 19.52 -0.40
CA ALA A 80 -5.36 19.59 -1.84
C ALA A 80 -6.58 20.43 -2.26
N LEU A 81 -6.38 21.27 -3.28
CA LEU A 81 -7.50 21.91 -3.98
C LEU A 81 -8.18 20.91 -4.91
N ASP A 82 -9.51 21.01 -5.06
CA ASP A 82 -10.29 20.17 -5.98
C ASP A 82 -9.74 20.19 -7.42
N THR A 83 -9.24 21.34 -7.87
CA THR A 83 -8.62 21.49 -9.20
C THR A 83 -7.39 20.61 -9.40
N LYS A 84 -6.65 20.29 -8.32
CA LYS A 84 -5.56 19.31 -8.37
C LYS A 84 -6.13 17.91 -8.60
N LEU A 85 -7.23 17.57 -7.93
CA LEU A 85 -7.87 16.24 -8.01
C LEU A 85 -8.48 15.97 -9.40
N GLU A 86 -8.89 17.02 -10.11
CA GLU A 86 -9.33 16.97 -11.51
C GLU A 86 -8.17 16.85 -12.52
N GLY A 87 -6.93 17.11 -12.09
CA GLY A 87 -5.75 17.08 -12.93
C GLY A 87 -5.32 15.67 -13.35
N ILE A 88 -4.67 15.57 -14.51
CA ILE A 88 -4.13 14.31 -15.05
C ILE A 88 -2.67 14.12 -14.58
N PRO A 89 -2.36 13.09 -13.76
CA PRO A 89 -1.03 12.92 -13.18
C PRO A 89 -0.02 12.25 -14.09
N ILE A 90 -0.48 11.45 -15.06
CA ILE A 90 0.40 10.66 -15.92
C ILE A 90 0.13 11.07 -17.36
N LYS A 91 1.13 11.70 -17.98
CA LYS A 91 1.04 12.14 -19.37
C LYS A 91 0.70 10.96 -20.29
N GLY A 92 -0.33 11.11 -21.11
CA GLY A 92 -0.78 10.08 -22.04
C GLY A 92 -1.83 9.12 -21.48
N TYR A 93 -2.21 9.26 -20.21
CA TYR A 93 -3.32 8.52 -19.60
C TYR A 93 -4.51 9.47 -19.37
N PRO A 94 -5.76 9.00 -19.56
CA PRO A 94 -6.94 9.85 -19.43
C PRO A 94 -7.39 10.07 -17.97
N ASP A 95 -6.84 9.30 -17.02
CA ASP A 95 -7.32 9.28 -15.64
C ASP A 95 -6.90 10.53 -14.88
N THR A 96 -7.83 11.11 -14.13
CA THR A 96 -7.57 12.20 -13.20
C THR A 96 -7.01 11.67 -11.87
N TRP A 97 -6.55 12.56 -11.00
CA TRP A 97 -6.19 12.20 -9.63
C TRP A 97 -7.34 11.54 -8.87
N PHE A 98 -8.60 11.98 -9.06
CA PHE A 98 -9.76 11.28 -8.50
C PHE A 98 -9.79 9.79 -8.87
N THR A 99 -9.66 9.48 -10.16
CA THR A 99 -9.67 8.08 -10.63
C THR A 99 -8.48 7.30 -10.10
N VAL A 100 -7.27 7.90 -10.10
CA VAL A 100 -6.06 7.25 -9.59
C VAL A 100 -6.18 6.94 -8.10
N ILE A 101 -6.70 7.87 -7.30
CA ILE A 101 -6.91 7.69 -5.86
C ILE A 101 -8.04 6.67 -5.59
N ALA A 102 -9.09 6.64 -6.40
CA ALA A 102 -10.10 5.59 -6.29
C ALA A 102 -9.48 4.20 -6.54
N ASN A 103 -8.66 4.08 -7.57
CA ASN A 103 -7.99 2.83 -7.93
C ASN A 103 -6.99 2.37 -6.85
N ILE A 104 -6.20 3.28 -6.25
CA ILE A 104 -5.29 2.90 -5.16
C ILE A 104 -6.07 2.41 -3.93
N ASN A 105 -7.23 2.99 -3.63
CA ASN A 105 -8.08 2.54 -2.52
C ASN A 105 -8.70 1.16 -2.76
N ILE A 106 -9.13 0.87 -3.99
CA ILE A 106 -9.63 -0.46 -4.37
C ILE A 106 -8.51 -1.50 -4.23
N HIS A 107 -7.30 -1.18 -4.71
CA HIS A 107 -6.11 -2.02 -4.54
C HIS A 107 -5.78 -2.27 -3.06
N ASN A 108 -5.81 -1.21 -2.23
CA ASN A 108 -5.62 -1.31 -0.78
C ASN A 108 -6.65 -2.26 -0.15
N ALA A 109 -7.94 -2.08 -0.46
CA ALA A 109 -9.02 -2.91 0.07
C ALA A 109 -8.86 -4.39 -0.31
N TYR A 110 -8.48 -4.68 -1.56
CA TYR A 110 -8.21 -6.04 -2.03
C TYR A 110 -7.13 -6.74 -1.18
N HIS A 111 -5.98 -6.09 -0.99
CA HIS A 111 -4.87 -6.66 -0.24
C HIS A 111 -5.13 -6.73 1.27
N ILE A 112 -5.86 -5.77 1.84
CA ILE A 112 -6.33 -5.87 3.23
C ILE A 112 -7.24 -7.09 3.40
N GLY A 113 -8.10 -7.38 2.41
CA GLY A 113 -8.90 -8.61 2.39
C GLY A 113 -8.03 -9.87 2.47
N GLN A 114 -6.92 -9.93 1.72
CA GLN A 114 -5.96 -11.03 1.79
C GLN A 114 -5.31 -11.14 3.18
N ILE A 115 -4.90 -10.02 3.79
CA ILE A 115 -4.34 -10.01 5.15
C ILE A 115 -5.35 -10.57 6.16
N VAL A 116 -6.62 -10.16 6.07
CA VAL A 116 -7.68 -10.67 6.95
C VAL A 116 -7.87 -12.18 6.76
N THR A 117 -7.88 -12.67 5.53
CA THR A 117 -7.97 -14.11 5.22
C THR A 117 -6.80 -14.89 5.83
N LEU A 118 -5.56 -14.44 5.62
CA LEU A 118 -4.38 -15.08 6.22
C LEU A 118 -4.45 -15.09 7.74
N ARG A 119 -4.90 -14.01 8.38
CA ARG A 119 -5.08 -13.95 9.83
C ARG A 119 -6.16 -14.92 10.33
N LYS A 120 -7.24 -15.12 9.56
CA LYS A 120 -8.27 -16.12 9.88
C LYS A 120 -7.70 -17.54 9.78
N GLU A 121 -6.93 -17.83 8.74
CA GLU A 121 -6.26 -19.13 8.58
C GLU A 121 -5.24 -19.41 9.70
N GLN A 122 -4.52 -18.39 10.14
CA GLN A 122 -3.61 -18.46 11.30
C GLN A 122 -4.33 -18.59 12.66
N GLY A 123 -5.66 -18.40 12.71
CA GLY A 123 -6.39 -18.27 13.97
C GLY A 123 -6.07 -16.98 14.75
N SER A 124 -5.41 -16.00 14.13
CA SER A 124 -4.98 -14.73 14.74
C SER A 124 -5.95 -13.56 14.47
N TRP A 125 -7.05 -13.83 13.77
CA TRP A 125 -8.12 -12.86 13.51
C TRP A 125 -9.11 -12.80 14.67
N SER A 126 -9.46 -11.58 15.06
CA SER A 126 -10.45 -11.32 16.11
C SER A 126 -11.75 -10.83 15.44
N PRO A 127 -12.87 -11.58 15.51
CA PRO A 127 -14.10 -11.26 14.77
C PRO A 127 -14.73 -9.91 15.11
N ASP A 128 -14.49 -9.39 16.31
CA ASP A 128 -14.90 -8.06 16.78
C ASP A 128 -14.26 -6.89 16.00
N ARG A 129 -13.19 -7.14 15.22
CA ARG A 129 -12.53 -6.15 14.36
C ARG A 129 -13.09 -6.09 12.94
N GLY A 130 -14.14 -6.86 12.62
CA GLY A 130 -14.85 -6.76 11.35
C GLY A 130 -15.79 -5.56 11.31
N VAL A 131 -16.13 -5.11 10.10
CA VAL A 131 -17.29 -4.21 9.90
C VAL A 131 -18.54 -4.98 10.29
N LYS A 132 -19.38 -4.38 11.15
CA LYS A 132 -20.67 -4.91 11.56
C LYS A 132 -21.77 -4.43 10.62
#